data_AF-A0A519UV57-F1
#
_entry.id   AF-A0A519UV57-F1
#
_cell.length_a   1.000
_cell.length_b   1.000
_cell.length_c   1.000
_cell.angle_alpha   90.00
_cell.angle_beta   90.00
_cell.angle_gamma   90.00
#
_symmetry.space_group_name_H-M   'P 1'
#
loop_
_entity.id
_entity.type
_entity.pdbx_description
1 polymer ?
#
loop_
_entity_poly.entity_id
_entity_poly.type
_entity_poly.pdbx_seq_one_letter_code
_entity_poly.pdbx_strand_id
1 'polypeptide(L)'
;MKLLAPCVLSLAASTSTLAQTTAPALKSAAYAAYFAKNYRQAGQLCDQAWALPGTGKAPGDCYDAACSWALASEATKAFADPDRALAAGWDNLAHLKIDEELASLQADKRWLPFLHKAEATIARAEARQNLSL
;
A
#
# COMPACT_ATOMS: atom_id res chain seq x y z
N MET A 1 -30.35 -5.37 -65.24
CA MET A 1 -30.27 -4.34 -64.17
C MET A 1 -29.39 -4.86 -63.06
N LYS A 2 -28.40 -4.07 -62.64
CA LYS A 2 -27.31 -4.44 -61.73
C LYS A 2 -27.82 -4.60 -60.29
N LEU A 3 -27.60 -5.75 -59.67
CA LEU A 3 -27.69 -5.92 -58.22
C LEU A 3 -26.34 -5.48 -57.61
N LEU A 4 -26.31 -4.29 -57.01
CA LEU A 4 -25.22 -3.86 -56.14
C LEU A 4 -25.44 -4.46 -54.75
N ALA A 5 -24.55 -5.35 -54.32
CA ALA A 5 -24.39 -5.73 -52.92
C ALA A 5 -23.28 -4.86 -52.32
N PRO A 6 -23.55 -3.97 -51.34
CA PRO A 6 -22.48 -3.35 -50.58
C PRO A 6 -21.99 -4.33 -49.52
N CYS A 7 -20.72 -4.68 -49.69
CA CYS A 7 -19.88 -5.44 -48.78
C CYS A 7 -19.86 -4.74 -47.41
N VAL A 8 -20.45 -5.37 -46.39
CA VAL A 8 -20.32 -4.91 -44.99
C VAL A 8 -18.94 -5.38 -44.52
N LEU A 9 -17.97 -4.48 -44.56
CA LEU A 9 -16.65 -4.68 -43.96
C LEU A 9 -16.80 -4.55 -42.43
N SER A 10 -17.14 -5.64 -41.75
CA SER A 10 -17.14 -5.67 -40.28
C SER A 10 -15.71 -5.76 -39.77
N LEU A 11 -15.20 -4.64 -39.26
CA LEU A 11 -13.93 -4.56 -38.54
C LEU A 11 -14.13 -5.18 -37.14
N ALA A 12 -13.87 -6.47 -37.01
CA ALA A 12 -13.83 -7.12 -35.70
C ALA A 12 -12.55 -6.69 -34.97
N ALA A 13 -12.63 -5.63 -34.17
CA ALA A 13 -11.60 -5.30 -33.21
C ALA A 13 -11.58 -6.41 -32.14
N SER A 14 -10.63 -7.35 -32.27
CA SER A 14 -10.33 -8.30 -31.21
C SER A 14 -9.80 -7.52 -30.00
N THR A 15 -10.68 -7.18 -29.08
CA THR A 15 -10.25 -6.70 -27.76
C THR A 15 -9.65 -7.88 -27.02
N SER A 16 -8.34 -8.05 -27.13
CA SER A 16 -7.60 -8.82 -26.16
C SER A 16 -7.82 -8.15 -24.81
N THR A 17 -8.66 -8.74 -23.96
CA THR A 17 -8.77 -8.40 -22.55
C THR A 17 -7.45 -8.77 -21.88
N LEU A 18 -6.43 -7.92 -22.06
CA LEU A 18 -5.32 -7.87 -21.13
C LEU A 18 -5.94 -7.59 -19.76
N ALA A 19 -5.77 -8.51 -18.82
CA ALA A 19 -6.19 -8.31 -17.44
C ALA A 19 -5.56 -7.00 -16.96
N GLN A 20 -6.36 -5.94 -16.90
CA GLN A 20 -5.86 -4.61 -16.59
C GLN A 20 -5.37 -4.64 -15.15
N THR A 21 -4.06 -4.44 -14.94
CA THR A 21 -3.48 -4.43 -13.60
C THR A 21 -4.03 -3.22 -12.86
N THR A 22 -5.02 -3.44 -12.00
CA THR A 22 -5.65 -2.38 -11.19
C THR A 22 -5.07 -2.37 -9.78
N ALA A 23 -5.13 -1.22 -9.10
CA ALA A 23 -4.68 -1.11 -7.72
C ALA A 23 -5.43 -2.09 -6.78
N PRO A 24 -6.76 -2.28 -6.87
CA PRO A 24 -7.45 -3.29 -6.06
C PRO A 24 -6.95 -4.72 -6.31
N ALA A 25 -6.67 -5.08 -7.57
CA ALA A 25 -6.14 -6.41 -7.89
C ALA A 25 -4.73 -6.62 -7.30
N LEU A 26 -3.87 -5.60 -7.37
CA LEU A 26 -2.53 -5.64 -6.78
C LEU A 26 -2.59 -5.71 -5.25
N LYS A 27 -3.46 -4.94 -4.60
CA LYS A 27 -3.66 -5.00 -3.14
C LYS A 27 -4.16 -6.37 -2.69
N SER A 28 -5.13 -6.95 -3.41
CA SER A 28 -5.62 -8.31 -3.14
C SER A 28 -4.51 -9.36 -3.29
N ALA A 29 -3.70 -9.25 -4.35
CA ALA A 29 -2.55 -10.14 -4.55
C ALA A 29 -1.48 -9.95 -3.46
N ALA A 30 -1.25 -8.71 -3.00
CA ALA A 30 -0.34 -8.42 -1.89
C ALA A 30 -0.80 -9.10 -0.60
N TYR A 31 -2.09 -8.98 -0.28
CA TYR A 31 -2.71 -9.67 0.84
C TYR A 31 -2.56 -11.18 0.72
N ALA A 32 -2.84 -11.78 -0.43
CA ALA A 32 -2.63 -13.21 -0.64
C ALA A 32 -1.16 -13.65 -0.45
N ALA A 33 -0.21 -12.87 -1.00
CA ALA A 33 1.21 -13.11 -0.81
C ALA A 33 1.64 -13.00 0.67
N TYR A 34 1.01 -12.09 1.42
CA TYR A 34 1.24 -11.92 2.85
C TYR A 34 0.94 -13.18 3.65
N PHE A 35 -0.27 -13.74 3.51
CA PHE A 35 -0.65 -14.98 4.21
C PHE A 35 0.11 -16.22 3.72
N ALA A 36 0.58 -16.19 2.46
CA ALA A 36 1.50 -17.20 1.94
C ALA A 36 2.94 -17.03 2.48
N LYS A 37 3.21 -16.04 3.35
CA LYS A 37 4.53 -15.68 3.88
C LYS A 37 5.55 -15.23 2.83
N ASN A 38 5.08 -14.87 1.64
CA ASN A 38 5.89 -14.29 0.58
C ASN A 38 6.02 -12.76 0.80
N TYR A 39 6.57 -12.36 1.95
CA TYR A 39 6.52 -10.98 2.44
C TYR A 39 7.18 -9.98 1.48
N ARG A 40 8.30 -10.36 0.85
CA ARG A 40 8.95 -9.55 -0.18
C ARG A 40 8.02 -9.28 -1.36
N GLN A 41 7.30 -10.32 -1.81
CA GLN A 41 6.35 -10.19 -2.91
C GLN A 41 5.15 -9.32 -2.50
N ALA A 42 4.63 -9.50 -1.28
CA ALA A 42 3.56 -8.66 -0.74
C ALA A 42 3.94 -7.17 -0.79
N GLY A 43 5.13 -6.82 -0.27
CA GLY A 43 5.65 -5.46 -0.33
C GLY A 43 5.80 -4.93 -1.77
N GLN A 44 6.32 -5.74 -2.70
CA GLN A 44 6.47 -5.36 -4.11
C GLN A 44 5.12 -5.09 -4.79
N LEU A 45 4.08 -5.85 -4.45
CA LEU A 45 2.74 -5.66 -5.01
C LEU A 45 2.09 -4.38 -4.45
N CYS A 46 2.32 -4.05 -3.18
CA CYS A 46 1.95 -2.75 -2.61
C CYS A 46 2.67 -1.60 -3.34
N ASP A 47 3.98 -1.69 -3.54
CA ASP A 47 4.78 -0.71 -4.31
C ASP A 47 4.18 -0.47 -5.71
N GLN A 48 3.81 -1.55 -6.41
CA GLN A 48 3.17 -1.47 -7.72
C GLN A 48 1.80 -0.81 -7.65
N ALA A 49 0.97 -1.14 -6.65
CA ALA A 49 -0.36 -0.56 -6.50
C ALA A 49 -0.27 0.96 -6.35
N TRP A 50 0.67 1.43 -5.55
CA TRP A 50 0.86 2.85 -5.29
C TRP A 50 1.47 3.64 -6.44
N ALA A 51 2.13 2.97 -7.38
CA ALA A 51 2.65 3.61 -8.59
C ALA A 51 1.54 3.92 -9.61
N LEU A 52 0.34 3.33 -9.46
CA LEU A 52 -0.77 3.56 -10.36
C LEU A 52 -1.43 4.93 -10.12
N PRO A 53 -1.66 5.75 -11.17
CA PRO A 53 -2.31 7.05 -11.04
C PRO A 53 -3.68 6.98 -10.37
N GLY A 54 -3.96 7.95 -9.49
CA GLY A 54 -5.25 8.04 -8.78
C GLY A 54 -5.42 7.03 -7.63
N THR A 55 -4.40 6.23 -7.33
CA THR A 55 -4.47 5.26 -6.23
C THR A 55 -4.28 5.94 -4.88
N GLY A 56 -5.34 5.95 -4.07
CA GLY A 56 -5.28 6.32 -2.67
C GLY A 56 -4.49 5.30 -1.85
N LYS A 57 -3.73 5.81 -0.88
CA LYS A 57 -3.05 5.01 0.14
C LYS A 57 -3.81 5.15 1.46
N ALA A 58 -4.68 4.20 1.77
CA ALA A 58 -5.33 4.20 3.07
C ALA A 58 -4.26 4.00 4.16
N PRO A 59 -4.40 4.62 5.34
CA PRO A 59 -3.43 4.47 6.42
C PRO A 59 -3.14 3.02 6.80
N GLY A 60 -4.16 2.15 6.82
CA GLY A 60 -4.00 0.71 7.03
C GLY A 60 -3.16 0.02 5.95
N ASP A 61 -3.44 0.30 4.67
CA ASP A 61 -2.66 -0.26 3.55
C ASP A 61 -1.17 0.11 3.62
N CYS A 62 -0.85 1.33 4.08
CA CYS A 62 0.54 1.77 4.29
C CYS A 62 1.20 0.99 5.43
N TYR A 63 0.46 0.72 6.50
CA TYR A 63 0.95 -0.04 7.66
C TYR A 63 1.23 -1.50 7.28
N ASP A 64 0.29 -2.18 6.65
CA ASP A 64 0.43 -3.59 6.23
C ASP A 64 1.62 -3.80 5.28
N ALA A 65 1.87 -2.84 4.42
CA ALA A 65 3.03 -2.87 3.53
C ALA A 65 4.36 -2.64 4.27
N ALA A 66 4.37 -1.80 5.32
CA ALA A 66 5.53 -1.65 6.19
C ALA A 66 5.86 -2.97 6.91
N CYS A 67 4.85 -3.67 7.45
CA CYS A 67 5.00 -5.00 8.04
C CYS A 67 5.54 -6.01 7.02
N SER A 68 4.99 -6.01 5.80
CA SER A 68 5.49 -6.87 4.71
C SER A 68 6.99 -6.65 4.43
N TRP A 69 7.45 -5.39 4.41
CA TRP A 69 8.87 -5.10 4.22
C TRP A 69 9.73 -5.43 5.44
N ALA A 70 9.22 -5.22 6.65
CA ALA A 70 9.92 -5.55 7.88
C ALA A 70 10.15 -7.07 8.02
N LEU A 71 9.13 -7.87 7.72
CA LEU A 71 9.20 -9.34 7.67
C LEU A 71 10.07 -9.85 6.51
N ALA A 72 10.20 -9.08 5.43
CA ALA A 72 11.14 -9.35 4.36
C ALA A 72 12.61 -8.94 4.67
N SER A 73 12.88 -8.45 5.89
CA SER A 73 14.18 -7.91 6.31
C SER A 73 14.67 -6.70 5.49
N GLU A 74 13.76 -5.95 4.87
CA GLU A 74 14.04 -4.78 4.04
C GLU A 74 13.82 -3.49 4.85
N ALA A 75 14.58 -3.31 5.93
CA ALA A 75 14.36 -2.25 6.91
C ALA A 75 14.24 -0.84 6.29
N THR A 76 15.05 -0.51 5.28
CA THR A 76 14.98 0.81 4.62
C THR A 76 13.64 1.05 3.91
N LYS A 77 13.08 0.02 3.26
CA LYS A 77 11.74 0.12 2.67
C LYS A 77 10.68 0.16 3.75
N ALA A 78 10.83 -0.67 4.77
CA ALA A 78 9.94 -0.74 5.90
C ALA A 78 9.91 0.54 6.75
N PHE A 79 10.94 1.40 6.72
CA PHE A 79 10.88 2.74 7.34
C PHE A 79 10.27 3.82 6.42
N ALA A 80 10.22 3.58 5.10
CA ALA A 80 9.63 4.54 4.16
C ALA A 80 8.09 4.55 4.18
N ASP A 81 7.46 3.45 4.60
CA ASP A 81 6.00 3.27 4.62
C ASP A 81 5.28 3.72 5.91
N PRO A 82 5.85 3.58 7.12
CA PRO A 82 5.25 4.08 8.35
C PRO A 82 5.15 5.61 8.37
N ASP A 83 6.11 6.31 7.77
CA ASP A 83 6.01 7.77 7.56
C ASP A 83 4.80 8.13 6.67
N ARG A 84 4.48 7.27 5.69
CA ARG A 84 3.29 7.40 4.85
C ARG A 84 2.02 7.02 5.59
N ALA A 85 2.07 6.02 6.47
CA ALA A 85 0.93 5.61 7.31
C ALA A 85 0.55 6.73 8.29
N LEU A 86 1.52 7.32 9.00
CA LEU A 86 1.32 8.47 9.88
C LEU A 86 0.77 9.68 9.12
N ALA A 87 1.33 9.98 7.93
CA ALA A 87 0.82 11.06 7.07
C ALA A 87 -0.61 10.81 6.57
N ALA A 88 -0.99 9.53 6.40
CA ALA A 88 -2.33 9.12 6.01
C ALA A 88 -3.31 9.03 7.19
N GLY A 89 -2.88 9.35 8.42
CA GLY A 89 -3.72 9.39 9.61
C GLY A 89 -3.77 8.10 10.43
N TRP A 90 -2.82 7.18 10.25
CA TRP A 90 -2.68 6.03 11.13
C TRP A 90 -2.19 6.49 12.52
N ASP A 91 -2.88 6.09 13.58
CA ASP A 91 -2.70 6.64 14.93
C ASP A 91 -2.62 5.59 16.05
N ASN A 92 -2.60 4.29 15.72
CA ASN A 92 -2.58 3.22 16.73
C ASN A 92 -1.18 3.01 17.33
N LEU A 93 -0.69 4.02 18.05
CA LEU A 93 0.62 4.03 18.70
C LEU A 93 0.82 2.82 19.64
N ALA A 94 -0.24 2.39 20.31
CA ALA A 94 -0.18 1.23 21.21
C ALA A 94 0.21 -0.04 20.43
N HIS A 95 -0.37 -0.26 19.26
CA HIS A 95 0.00 -1.37 18.39
C HIS A 95 1.42 -1.25 17.85
N LEU A 96 1.83 -0.05 17.37
CA LEU A 96 3.17 0.19 16.81
C LEU A 96 4.30 -0.27 17.75
N LYS A 97 4.12 -0.04 19.05
CA LYS A 97 5.13 -0.29 20.08
C LYS A 97 5.36 -1.78 20.37
N ILE A 98 4.36 -2.62 20.08
CA ILE A 98 4.36 -4.04 20.43
C ILE A 98 4.30 -4.96 19.22
N ASP A 99 4.17 -4.40 18.01
CA ASP A 99 4.02 -5.20 16.79
C ASP A 99 5.29 -6.01 16.50
N GLU A 100 5.17 -7.34 16.67
CA GLU A 100 6.23 -8.30 16.45
C GLU A 100 6.65 -8.38 14.97
N GLU A 101 5.77 -8.02 14.03
CA GLU A 101 6.10 -7.98 12.60
C GLU A 101 7.13 -6.88 12.29
N LEU A 102 7.21 -5.89 13.16
CA LEU A 102 8.18 -4.79 13.12
C LEU A 102 9.42 -5.05 14.00
N ALA A 103 9.59 -6.24 14.57
CA ALA A 103 10.72 -6.55 15.46
C ALA A 103 12.09 -6.22 14.84
N SER A 104 12.25 -6.43 13.52
CA SER A 104 13.46 -6.06 12.78
C SER A 104 13.72 -4.55 12.77
N LEU A 105 12.67 -3.73 12.77
CA LEU A 105 12.76 -2.28 12.90
C LEU A 105 13.04 -1.89 14.34
N GLN A 106 12.40 -2.52 15.33
CA GLN A 106 12.60 -2.20 16.75
C GLN A 106 14.07 -2.33 17.19
N ALA A 107 14.82 -3.26 16.59
CA ALA A 107 16.25 -3.42 16.82
C ALA A 107 17.14 -2.43 16.04
N ASP A 108 16.60 -1.72 15.04
CA ASP A 108 17.34 -0.76 14.22
C ASP A 108 17.50 0.57 14.97
N LYS A 109 18.69 1.18 14.88
CA LYS A 109 18.98 2.50 15.50
C LYS A 109 18.03 3.62 15.07
N ARG A 110 17.36 3.48 13.92
CA ARG A 110 16.36 4.43 13.40
C ARG A 110 15.02 4.34 14.12
N TRP A 111 14.77 3.27 14.88
CA TRP A 111 13.50 3.04 15.57
C TRP A 111 13.14 4.12 16.57
N LEU A 112 14.05 4.42 17.51
CA LEU A 112 13.77 5.41 18.56
C LEU A 112 13.45 6.81 17.96
N PRO A 113 14.24 7.35 17.01
CA PRO A 113 13.87 8.57 16.31
C PRO A 113 12.51 8.50 15.60
N PHE A 114 12.20 7.38 14.94
CA PHE A 114 10.93 7.17 14.28
C PHE A 114 9.76 7.15 15.28
N LEU A 115 9.91 6.44 16.41
CA LEU A 115 8.89 6.32 17.43
C LEU A 115 8.56 7.69 18.06
N HIS A 116 9.58 8.49 18.39
CA HIS A 116 9.35 9.86 18.88
C HIS A 116 8.61 10.73 17.85
N LYS A 117 8.92 10.57 16.55
CA LYS A 117 8.20 11.28 15.48
C LYS A 117 6.74 10.83 15.40
N ALA A 118 6.47 9.53 15.52
CA ALA A 118 5.13 8.97 15.52
C ALA A 118 4.30 9.53 16.69
N GLU A 119 4.83 9.45 17.92
CA GLU A 119 4.22 9.98 19.14
C GLU A 119 3.85 11.46 19.00
N ALA A 120 4.80 12.28 18.56
CA ALA A 120 4.57 13.71 18.39
C ALA A 120 3.54 14.03 17.30
N THR A 121 3.46 13.19 16.25
CA THR A 121 2.50 13.38 15.15
C THR A 121 1.08 13.06 15.59
N ILE A 122 0.90 11.95 16.31
CA ILE A 122 -0.39 11.50 16.82
C ILE A 122 -0.92 12.50 17.85
N ALA A 123 -0.09 12.91 18.82
CA ALA A 123 -0.49 13.90 19.82
C ALA A 123 -0.92 15.25 19.22
N ARG A 124 -0.27 15.70 18.14
CA ARG A 124 -0.69 16.91 17.41
C ARG A 124 -2.02 16.73 16.70
N ALA A 125 -2.29 15.55 16.15
CA ALA A 125 -3.56 15.24 15.48
C ALA A 125 -4.72 15.23 16.50
N GLU A 126 -4.53 14.58 17.65
CA GLU A 126 -5.48 14.55 18.76
C GLU A 126 -5.79 15.96 19.30
N ALA A 127 -4.74 16.76 19.55
CA ALA A 127 -4.92 18.13 20.02
C ALA A 127 -5.70 19.00 19.02
N ARG A 128 -5.47 18.80 17.71
CA ARG A 128 -6.22 19.52 16.66
C ARG A 128 -7.70 19.14 16.66
N GLN A 129 -8.02 17.86 16.86
CA GLN A 129 -9.41 17.40 16.95
C GLN A 129 -10.12 17.99 18.18
N ASN A 130 -9.44 18.02 19.33
CA ASN A 130 -9.99 18.57 20.58
C ASN A 130 -10.25 20.09 20.51
N LEU A 131 -9.52 20.83 19.68
CA LEU A 131 -9.76 22.28 19.44
C LEU A 131 -10.90 22.56 18.45
N SER A 132 -11.37 21.55 17.73
CA SER A 132 -12.45 21.66 16.74
C SER A 132 -13.82 21.23 17.27
N LEU A 133 -13.89 20.84 18.55
CA LEU A 133 -15.10 20.52 19.31
C LEU A 133 -15.49 21.71 20.21
#